data_AF-A0A850NXS5-F1
#
_entry.id   AF-A0A850NXS5-F1
#
_cell.length_a   1.000
_cell.length_b   1.000
_cell.length_c   1.000
_cell.angle_alpha   90.00
_cell.angle_beta   90.00
_cell.angle_gamma   90.00
#
_symmetry.space_group_name_H-M   'P 1'
#
loop_
_entity.id
_entity.type
_entity.pdbx_description
1 polymer ?
#
loop_
_entity_poly.entity_id
_entity_poly.type
_entity_poly.pdbx_seq_one_letter_code
_entity_poly.pdbx_strand_id
1 'polypeptide(L)'
;PAGAHPARLEWSDGGGRHHHGRGGATVFAALDDHGALVTARQPASTAAGFIDVLHQQIGLPLPHDIAMPIMGVIALLYATALTSGTLVFLPTLARNLFSLKLFGSAQKAWLDLHNLLGIFSLPFHIVMAVTSVVFAFHEQVFVVQHLTLSTPPAMHRPHPAAGAPPVAALPPDAILAAIARQAPGVAVDSIDYLQSGRAMRISVHDPRYSLRGPTSGFATVDPSTGRILSRDYLPGQQPRGMSVITVFFALHFGSFGGTPVRVLYLLLGLGGAALFYGGNRLWVVARRRREQRDGRV
;
A
#
# COMPACT_ATOMS: atom_id res chain seq x y z
N PRO A 1 -25.20 9.79 7.77
CA PRO A 1 -24.20 10.86 7.56
C PRO A 1 -23.46 10.68 6.22
N ALA A 2 -24.07 11.18 5.15
CA ALA A 2 -23.39 11.49 3.91
C ALA A 2 -23.81 12.92 3.53
N GLY A 3 -22.85 13.77 3.20
CA GLY A 3 -23.08 15.14 2.73
C GLY A 3 -23.49 16.16 3.80
N ALA A 4 -24.62 15.96 4.50
CA ALA A 4 -25.24 17.00 5.33
C ALA A 4 -24.65 17.12 6.75
N HIS A 5 -24.18 16.01 7.34
CA HIS A 5 -23.58 15.99 8.68
C HIS A 5 -22.31 15.14 8.65
N PRO A 6 -21.10 15.73 8.69
CA PRO A 6 -19.87 14.95 8.71
C PRO A 6 -19.85 14.10 9.98
N ALA A 7 -19.63 12.79 9.80
CA ALA A 7 -19.56 11.86 10.92
C ALA A 7 -18.43 12.30 11.87
N ARG A 8 -18.75 12.39 13.17
CA ARG A 8 -17.78 12.79 14.20
C ARG A 8 -17.17 11.59 14.91
N LEU A 9 -17.77 10.40 14.73
CA LEU A 9 -17.32 9.16 15.34
C LEU A 9 -17.64 7.98 14.42
N GLU A 10 -16.72 7.01 14.34
CA GLU A 10 -16.90 5.77 13.58
C GLU A 10 -16.37 4.56 14.36
N TRP A 11 -16.94 3.39 14.11
CA TRP A 11 -16.44 2.11 14.64
C TRP A 11 -16.76 0.96 13.68
N SER A 12 -15.99 -0.13 13.77
CA SER A 12 -16.24 -1.37 13.01
C SER A 12 -17.02 -2.38 13.86
N ASP A 13 -18.04 -3.00 13.28
CA ASP A 13 -18.80 -4.08 13.92
C ASP A 13 -18.07 -5.46 13.88
N GLY A 14 -17.06 -5.60 13.02
CA GLY A 14 -16.27 -6.83 12.85
C GLY A 14 -14.99 -6.82 13.69
N GLY A 15 -14.76 -7.90 14.45
CA GLY A 15 -13.63 -8.05 15.36
C GLY A 15 -12.26 -8.11 14.66
N GLY A 16 -11.30 -7.36 15.21
CA GLY A 16 -9.86 -7.50 14.94
C GLY A 16 -9.35 -6.84 13.66
N ARG A 17 -8.39 -5.90 13.82
CA ARG A 17 -7.69 -5.16 12.75
C ARG A 17 -6.82 -6.02 11.81
N HIS A 18 -6.86 -7.35 11.90
CA HIS A 18 -5.92 -8.27 11.24
C HIS A 18 -6.54 -9.19 10.19
N HIS A 19 -7.83 -9.06 9.85
CA HIS A 19 -8.43 -9.87 8.79
C HIS A 19 -8.45 -9.12 7.46
N HIS A 20 -7.38 -9.30 6.68
CA HIS A 20 -7.37 -9.01 5.25
C HIS A 20 -8.55 -9.73 4.57
N GLY A 21 -9.55 -8.99 4.13
CA GLY A 21 -10.62 -9.50 3.25
C GLY A 21 -11.99 -9.84 3.89
N ARG A 22 -12.21 -9.70 5.20
CA ARG A 22 -13.57 -9.78 5.80
C ARG A 22 -13.82 -8.64 6.76
N GLY A 23 -13.99 -7.44 6.22
CA GLY A 23 -14.39 -6.27 6.99
C GLY A 23 -15.83 -6.39 7.45
N GLY A 24 -16.08 -6.15 8.74
CA GLY A 24 -17.42 -5.82 9.23
C GLY A 24 -17.94 -4.52 8.61
N ALA A 25 -19.17 -4.14 8.89
CA ALA A 25 -19.65 -2.83 8.49
C ALA A 25 -19.03 -1.74 9.38
N THR A 26 -18.66 -0.62 8.77
CA THR A 26 -18.32 0.60 9.51
C THR A 26 -19.62 1.30 9.85
N VAL A 27 -19.80 1.61 11.13
CA VAL A 27 -20.90 2.44 11.60
C VAL A 27 -20.37 3.85 11.83
N PHE A 28 -21.06 4.81 11.24
CA PHE A 28 -20.80 6.23 11.40
C PHE A 28 -21.88 6.85 12.28
N ALA A 29 -21.48 7.71 13.21
CA ALA A 29 -22.37 8.49 14.05
C ALA A 29 -22.14 10.00 13.91
N ALA A 30 -23.24 10.74 13.88
CA ALA A 30 -23.28 12.20 13.90
C ALA A 30 -24.48 12.66 14.74
N LEU A 31 -24.50 13.95 15.06
CA LEU A 31 -25.71 14.63 15.52
C LEU A 31 -26.33 15.36 14.33
N ASP A 32 -27.65 15.32 14.21
CA ASP A 32 -28.38 16.18 13.26
C ASP A 32 -28.47 17.63 13.78
N ASP A 33 -29.12 18.51 13.00
CA ASP A 33 -29.29 19.92 13.34
C ASP A 33 -30.11 20.16 14.62
N HIS A 34 -30.83 19.14 15.10
CA HIS A 34 -31.62 19.16 16.33
C HIS A 34 -30.89 18.49 17.51
N GLY A 35 -29.64 18.04 17.31
CA GLY A 35 -28.85 17.37 18.33
C GLY A 35 -29.24 15.91 18.56
N ALA A 36 -30.07 15.31 17.71
CA ALA A 36 -30.40 13.89 17.80
C ALA A 36 -29.31 13.02 17.16
N LEU A 37 -29.05 11.86 17.75
CA LEU A 37 -28.07 10.90 17.25
C LEU A 37 -28.56 10.26 15.95
N VAL A 38 -27.81 10.43 14.87
CA VAL A 38 -28.03 9.76 13.60
C VAL A 38 -26.86 8.84 13.29
N THR A 39 -27.18 7.58 13.01
CA THR A 39 -26.18 6.59 12.59
C THR A 39 -26.41 6.15 11.15
N ALA A 40 -25.34 5.80 10.44
CA ALA A 40 -25.46 4.99 9.23
C ALA A 40 -24.43 3.87 9.25
N ARG A 41 -24.86 2.72 8.75
CA ARG A 41 -24.02 1.55 8.60
C ARG A 41 -23.62 1.42 7.14
N GLN A 42 -22.32 1.40 6.89
CA GLN A 42 -21.76 1.17 5.56
C GLN A 42 -21.09 -0.20 5.54
N PRO A 43 -21.61 -1.16 4.75
CA PRO A 43 -20.95 -2.44 4.60
C PRO A 43 -19.59 -2.27 3.91
N ALA A 44 -18.64 -3.13 4.25
CA ALA A 44 -17.36 -3.18 3.54
C ALA A 44 -17.59 -3.46 2.05
N SER A 45 -16.79 -2.82 1.19
CA SER A 45 -16.85 -3.04 -0.25
C SER A 45 -16.37 -4.45 -0.59
N THR A 46 -17.27 -5.27 -1.12
CA THR A 46 -16.97 -6.63 -1.58
C THR A 46 -15.96 -6.63 -2.74
N ALA A 47 -16.11 -5.68 -3.67
CA ALA A 47 -15.19 -5.52 -4.80
C ALA A 47 -13.79 -5.13 -4.35
N ALA A 48 -13.67 -4.16 -3.43
CA ALA A 48 -12.36 -3.76 -2.90
C ALA A 48 -11.71 -4.89 -2.11
N GLY A 49 -12.47 -5.59 -1.27
CA GLY A 49 -11.99 -6.75 -0.53
C GLY A 49 -11.51 -7.88 -1.45
N PHE A 50 -12.24 -8.16 -2.53
CA PHE A 50 -11.82 -9.14 -3.53
C PHE A 50 -10.51 -8.74 -4.22
N ILE A 51 -10.38 -7.48 -4.64
CA ILE A 51 -9.16 -6.97 -5.28
C ILE A 51 -7.98 -7.03 -4.31
N ASP A 52 -8.17 -6.69 -3.04
CA ASP A 52 -7.13 -6.74 -2.00
C ASP A 52 -6.64 -8.17 -1.75
N VAL A 53 -7.58 -9.13 -1.64
CA VAL A 53 -7.25 -10.55 -1.52
C VAL A 53 -6.51 -11.05 -2.77
N LEU A 54 -6.99 -10.72 -3.97
CA LEU A 54 -6.33 -11.09 -5.22
C LEU A 54 -4.91 -10.51 -5.31
N HIS A 55 -4.74 -9.25 -4.89
CA HIS A 55 -3.45 -8.56 -4.90
C HIS A 55 -2.43 -9.20 -3.94
N GLN A 56 -2.85 -9.51 -2.70
CA GLN A 56 -1.97 -10.06 -1.68
C GLN A 56 -1.71 -11.57 -1.85
N GLN A 57 -2.71 -12.31 -2.34
CA GLN A 57 -2.64 -13.78 -2.44
C GLN A 57 -2.45 -14.29 -3.87
N ILE A 58 -2.33 -13.39 -4.86
CA ILE A 58 -2.17 -13.71 -6.29
C ILE A 58 -3.20 -14.70 -6.85
N GLY A 59 -4.38 -14.77 -6.22
CA GLY A 59 -5.46 -15.69 -6.58
C GLY A 59 -5.28 -17.12 -6.09
N LEU A 60 -4.28 -17.40 -5.24
CA LEU A 60 -4.11 -18.69 -4.60
C LEU A 60 -5.21 -18.88 -3.54
N PRO A 61 -5.98 -19.97 -3.57
CA PRO A 61 -7.00 -20.27 -2.57
C PRO A 61 -6.36 -20.84 -1.28
N LEU A 62 -5.36 -20.14 -0.75
CA LEU A 62 -4.58 -20.54 0.42
C LEU A 62 -4.72 -19.50 1.53
N PRO A 63 -4.54 -19.89 2.82
CA PRO A 63 -4.44 -18.92 3.91
C PRO A 63 -3.38 -17.84 3.64
N HIS A 64 -3.65 -16.62 4.10
CA HIS A 64 -2.78 -15.45 3.88
C HIS A 64 -1.32 -15.73 4.27
N ASP A 65 -1.10 -16.35 5.43
CA ASP A 65 0.24 -16.65 5.96
C ASP A 65 1.04 -17.63 5.08
N ILE A 66 0.37 -18.41 4.22
CA ILE A 66 1.00 -19.33 3.26
C ILE A 66 1.14 -18.65 1.88
N ALA A 67 0.11 -17.92 1.45
CA ALA A 67 0.10 -17.26 0.14
C ALA A 67 1.14 -16.13 0.06
N MET A 68 1.34 -15.38 1.15
CA MET A 68 2.25 -14.23 1.19
C MET A 68 3.71 -14.59 0.91
N PRO A 69 4.33 -15.59 1.57
CA PRO A 69 5.69 -16.02 1.22
C PRO A 69 5.83 -16.50 -0.22
N ILE A 70 4.84 -17.22 -0.76
CA ILE A 70 4.84 -17.70 -2.15
C ILE A 70 4.82 -16.51 -3.12
N MET A 71 3.94 -15.54 -2.88
CA MET A 71 3.89 -14.28 -3.63
C MET A 71 5.24 -13.56 -3.56
N GLY A 72 5.86 -13.50 -2.38
CA GLY A 72 7.19 -12.91 -2.18
C GLY A 72 8.29 -13.57 -3.03
N VAL A 73 8.31 -14.90 -3.10
CA VAL A 73 9.26 -15.64 -3.96
C VAL A 73 9.00 -15.33 -5.44
N ILE A 74 7.74 -15.31 -5.88
CA ILE A 74 7.37 -14.96 -7.26
C ILE A 74 7.78 -13.52 -7.59
N ALA A 75 7.53 -12.58 -6.68
CA ALA A 75 7.95 -11.19 -6.81
C ALA A 75 9.47 -11.06 -6.87
N LEU A 76 10.22 -11.86 -6.10
CA LEU A 76 11.68 -11.88 -6.14
C LEU A 76 12.22 -12.40 -7.48
N LEU A 77 11.65 -13.49 -8.00
CA LEU A 77 11.99 -14.02 -9.33
C LEU A 77 11.68 -12.97 -10.40
N TYR A 78 10.53 -12.30 -10.30
CA TYR A 78 10.12 -11.25 -11.23
C TYR A 78 11.06 -10.03 -11.15
N ALA A 79 11.41 -9.56 -9.95
CA ALA A 79 12.36 -8.47 -9.74
C ALA A 79 13.74 -8.82 -10.32
N THR A 80 14.19 -10.06 -10.09
CA THR A 80 15.47 -10.56 -10.63
C THR A 80 15.44 -10.60 -12.15
N ALA A 81 14.38 -11.14 -12.75
CA ALA A 81 14.20 -11.23 -14.20
C ALA A 81 14.15 -9.83 -14.85
N LEU A 82 13.41 -8.88 -14.26
CA LEU A 82 13.33 -7.52 -14.78
C LEU A 82 14.66 -6.79 -14.64
N THR A 83 15.32 -6.88 -13.49
CA THR A 83 16.59 -6.16 -13.25
C THR A 83 17.69 -6.71 -14.16
N SER A 84 17.88 -8.04 -14.18
CA SER A 84 18.88 -8.68 -15.04
C SER A 84 18.56 -8.49 -16.53
N GLY A 85 17.30 -8.66 -16.94
CA GLY A 85 16.86 -8.42 -18.31
C GLY A 85 17.09 -6.97 -18.75
N THR A 86 16.81 -6.00 -17.88
CA THR A 86 17.08 -4.59 -18.17
C THR A 86 18.57 -4.36 -18.37
N LEU A 87 19.43 -4.88 -17.50
CA LEU A 87 20.88 -4.72 -17.62
C LEU A 87 21.45 -5.36 -18.89
N VAL A 88 21.03 -6.58 -19.22
CA VAL A 88 21.52 -7.32 -20.39
C VAL A 88 21.02 -6.72 -21.69
N PHE A 89 19.74 -6.33 -21.75
CA PHE A 89 19.10 -5.86 -22.98
C PHE A 89 19.03 -4.34 -23.11
N LEU A 90 19.61 -3.56 -22.18
CA LEU A 90 19.58 -2.10 -22.20
C LEU A 90 20.00 -1.49 -23.55
N PRO A 91 21.09 -1.93 -24.20
CA PRO A 91 21.52 -1.36 -25.48
C PRO A 91 20.51 -1.62 -26.60
N THR A 92 19.89 -2.79 -26.60
CA THR A 92 18.86 -3.19 -27.56
C THR A 92 17.56 -2.43 -27.31
N LEU A 93 17.19 -2.24 -26.04
CA LEU A 93 16.00 -1.49 -25.63
C LEU A 93 16.09 -0.04 -26.12
N ALA A 94 17.24 0.60 -25.93
CA ALA A 94 17.50 1.96 -26.40
C ALA A 94 17.38 2.07 -27.93
N ARG A 95 17.96 1.13 -28.68
CA ARG A 95 17.86 1.10 -30.17
C ARG A 95 16.43 0.90 -30.66
N ASN A 96 15.66 0.04 -29.98
CA ASN A 96 14.29 -0.29 -30.37
C ASN A 96 13.31 0.87 -30.10
N LEU A 97 13.58 1.71 -29.10
CA LEU A 97 12.77 2.91 -28.83
C LEU A 97 12.73 3.86 -30.04
N PHE A 98 13.85 3.96 -30.78
CA PHE A 98 13.99 4.85 -31.94
C PHE A 98 13.60 4.19 -33.27
N SER A 99 13.13 2.94 -33.28
CA SER A 99 12.78 2.20 -34.50
C SER A 99 11.29 1.87 -34.66
N LEU A 100 10.43 2.48 -33.84
CA LEU A 100 8.99 2.24 -33.82
C LEU A 100 8.34 2.60 -35.18
N LYS A 101 7.74 1.60 -35.83
CA LYS A 101 6.91 1.78 -37.03
C LYS A 101 5.52 1.17 -36.77
N LEU A 102 4.57 2.03 -36.40
CA LEU A 102 3.18 1.65 -36.06
C LEU A 102 2.35 1.13 -37.25
N PHE A 103 2.90 1.15 -38.46
CA PHE A 103 2.23 0.69 -39.68
C PHE A 103 2.84 -0.66 -40.11
N GLY A 104 2.04 -1.74 -40.01
CA GLY A 104 2.48 -3.10 -40.34
C GLY A 104 1.40 -4.16 -40.07
N SER A 105 1.75 -5.44 -40.18
CA SER A 105 0.83 -6.55 -39.89
C SER A 105 0.38 -6.56 -38.43
N ALA A 106 -0.79 -7.13 -38.13
CA ALA A 106 -1.34 -7.19 -36.76
C ALA A 106 -0.36 -7.82 -35.74
N GLN A 107 0.47 -8.78 -36.18
CA GLN A 107 1.53 -9.37 -35.35
C GLN A 107 2.64 -8.37 -35.01
N LYS A 108 3.05 -7.54 -35.99
CA LYS A 108 4.05 -6.50 -35.77
C LYS A 108 3.49 -5.40 -34.87
N ALA A 109 2.25 -4.96 -35.10
CA ALA A 109 1.59 -3.99 -34.25
C ALA A 109 1.48 -4.47 -32.78
N TRP A 110 1.17 -5.74 -32.57
CA TRP A 110 1.13 -6.33 -31.22
C TRP A 110 2.50 -6.38 -30.54
N LEU A 111 3.56 -6.73 -31.28
CA LEU A 111 4.93 -6.71 -30.77
C LEU A 111 5.38 -5.28 -30.42
N ASP A 112 5.09 -4.32 -31.30
CA ASP A 112 5.44 -2.91 -31.08
C ASP A 112 4.68 -2.36 -29.86
N LEU A 113 3.39 -2.69 -29.68
CA LEU A 113 2.62 -2.33 -28.48
C LEU A 113 3.19 -2.96 -27.20
N HIS A 114 3.55 -4.25 -27.24
CA HIS A 114 4.17 -4.93 -26.09
C HIS A 114 5.51 -4.28 -25.73
N ASN A 115 6.34 -3.93 -26.72
CA ASN A 115 7.61 -3.24 -26.48
C ASN A 115 7.39 -1.85 -25.88
N LEU A 116 6.43 -1.08 -26.42
CA LEU A 116 6.11 0.26 -25.93
C LEU A 116 5.62 0.23 -24.48
N LEU A 117 4.61 -0.60 -24.21
CA LEU A 117 4.07 -0.80 -22.86
C LEU A 117 5.17 -1.29 -21.92
N GLY A 118 5.99 -2.24 -22.36
CA GLY A 118 7.08 -2.81 -21.59
C GLY A 118 8.06 -1.74 -21.14
N ILE A 119 8.53 -0.90 -22.06
CA ILE A 119 9.51 0.14 -21.75
C ILE A 119 8.94 1.21 -20.80
N PHE A 120 7.75 1.73 -21.10
CA PHE A 120 7.19 2.82 -20.30
C PHE A 120 6.71 2.38 -18.92
N SER A 121 6.33 1.11 -18.75
CA SER A 121 5.95 0.55 -17.46
C SER A 121 7.11 -0.12 -16.71
N LEU A 122 8.27 -0.32 -17.34
CA LEU A 122 9.41 -1.03 -16.74
C LEU A 122 9.86 -0.45 -15.39
N PRO A 123 10.08 0.88 -15.24
CA PRO A 123 10.48 1.44 -13.95
C PRO A 123 9.44 1.16 -12.86
N PHE A 124 8.16 1.27 -13.21
CA PHE A 124 7.06 0.96 -12.30
C PHE A 124 7.07 -0.51 -11.89
N HIS A 125 7.18 -1.43 -12.84
CA HIS A 125 7.22 -2.87 -12.55
C HIS A 125 8.42 -3.28 -11.70
N ILE A 126 9.59 -2.68 -11.90
CA ILE A 126 10.77 -2.92 -11.04
C ILE A 126 10.48 -2.47 -9.62
N VAL A 127 9.95 -1.25 -9.43
CA VAL A 127 9.61 -0.71 -8.11
C VAL A 127 8.55 -1.57 -7.42
N MET A 128 7.48 -1.96 -8.14
CA MET A 128 6.44 -2.84 -7.60
C MET A 128 7.01 -4.20 -7.21
N ALA A 129 7.82 -4.83 -8.08
CA ALA A 129 8.40 -6.14 -7.79
C ALA A 129 9.31 -6.10 -6.55
N VAL A 130 10.21 -5.12 -6.46
CA VAL A 130 11.13 -4.97 -5.31
C VAL A 130 10.36 -4.64 -4.02
N THR A 131 9.40 -3.72 -4.07
CA THR A 131 8.61 -3.37 -2.89
C THR A 131 7.74 -4.54 -2.43
N SER A 132 7.11 -5.29 -3.34
CA SER A 132 6.33 -6.51 -3.01
C SER A 132 7.15 -7.53 -2.24
N VAL A 133 8.44 -7.72 -2.55
CA VAL A 133 9.34 -8.59 -1.78
C VAL A 133 9.45 -8.09 -0.33
N VAL A 134 9.66 -6.78 -0.13
CA VAL A 134 9.76 -6.18 1.21
C VAL A 134 8.47 -6.40 2.02
N PHE A 135 7.30 -6.28 1.38
CA PHE A 135 6.01 -6.48 2.04
C PHE A 135 5.70 -7.96 2.32
N ALA A 136 6.03 -8.85 1.38
CA ALA A 136 5.82 -10.29 1.54
C ALA A 136 6.65 -10.87 2.71
N PHE A 137 7.84 -10.31 2.94
CA PHE A 137 8.76 -10.73 4.00
C PHE A 137 8.87 -9.70 5.14
N HIS A 138 7.79 -8.96 5.43
CA HIS A 138 7.82 -7.86 6.40
C HIS A 138 8.24 -8.31 7.81
N GLU A 139 7.86 -9.52 8.24
CA GLU A 139 8.29 -10.09 9.53
C GLU A 139 9.81 -10.23 9.61
N GLN A 140 10.43 -10.80 8.56
CA GLN A 140 11.88 -10.95 8.48
C GLN A 140 12.56 -9.57 8.40
N VAL A 141 11.97 -8.63 7.67
CA VAL A 141 12.43 -7.24 7.61
C VAL A 141 12.38 -6.59 8.99
N PHE A 142 11.32 -6.82 9.77
CA PHE A 142 11.20 -6.29 11.14
C PHE A 142 12.24 -6.89 12.09
N VAL A 143 12.53 -8.19 11.98
CA VAL A 143 13.62 -8.82 12.74
C VAL A 143 14.97 -8.19 12.40
N VAL A 144 15.30 -8.04 11.12
CA VAL A 144 16.55 -7.39 10.69
C VAL A 144 16.60 -5.93 11.15
N GLN A 145 15.50 -5.21 11.03
CA GLN A 145 15.37 -3.84 11.54
C GLN A 145 15.62 -3.77 13.05
N HIS A 146 15.06 -4.67 13.85
CA HIS A 146 15.29 -4.70 15.30
C HIS A 146 16.76 -4.92 15.64
N LEU A 147 17.42 -5.84 14.93
CA LEU A 147 18.84 -6.15 15.14
C LEU A 147 19.77 -5.00 14.72
N THR A 148 19.40 -4.24 13.69
CA THR A 148 20.27 -3.21 13.08
C THR A 148 20.01 -1.79 13.60
N LEU A 149 18.79 -1.46 13.99
CA LEU A 149 18.38 -0.10 14.40
C LEU A 149 18.23 0.05 15.93
N SER A 150 18.52 -1.02 16.70
CA SER A 150 18.55 -1.08 18.18
C SER A 150 17.30 -0.61 18.93
N THR A 151 16.23 -0.22 18.23
CA THR A 151 14.97 0.24 18.82
C THR A 151 13.80 -0.31 17.99
N PRO A 152 12.93 -1.17 18.55
CA PRO A 152 11.70 -1.55 17.86
C PRO A 152 10.84 -0.29 17.63
N PRO A 153 10.20 -0.16 16.45
CA PRO A 153 9.23 0.91 16.23
C PRO A 153 8.21 0.93 17.37
N ALA A 154 7.90 2.10 17.89
CA ALA A 154 7.06 2.22 19.08
C ALA A 154 5.65 1.63 18.92
N MET A 155 5.17 1.48 17.68
CA MET A 155 3.91 0.81 17.36
C MET A 155 3.93 -0.70 17.67
N HIS A 156 5.13 -1.31 17.76
CA HIS A 156 5.35 -2.71 18.14
C HIS A 156 5.87 -2.85 19.58
N ARG A 157 6.02 -1.76 20.33
CA ARG A 157 6.31 -1.87 21.77
C ARG A 157 5.08 -2.46 22.46
N PRO A 158 5.26 -3.40 23.41
CA PRO A 158 4.14 -3.96 24.16
C PRO A 158 3.30 -2.80 24.75
N HIS A 159 2.02 -2.76 24.40
CA HIS A 159 1.09 -1.89 25.10
C HIS A 159 1.08 -2.28 26.59
N PRO A 160 0.86 -1.33 27.51
CA PRO A 160 0.74 -1.65 28.92
C PRO A 160 -0.29 -2.77 29.12
N ALA A 161 0.03 -3.72 30.01
CA ALA A 161 -0.71 -4.96 30.23
C ALA A 161 -2.23 -4.78 30.25
N ALA A 162 -2.93 -5.70 29.57
CA ALA A 162 -4.38 -5.81 29.64
C ALA A 162 -4.81 -5.90 31.12
N GLY A 163 -5.67 -4.96 31.58
CA GLY A 163 -6.18 -4.92 32.95
C GLY A 163 -5.83 -3.66 33.75
N ALA A 164 -4.97 -2.77 33.26
CA ALA A 164 -4.83 -1.44 33.86
C ALA A 164 -6.06 -0.57 33.55
N PRO A 165 -6.57 0.23 34.51
CA PRO A 165 -7.72 1.10 34.27
C PRO A 165 -7.41 2.12 33.15
N PRO A 166 -8.37 2.41 32.26
CA PRO A 166 -8.20 3.41 31.22
C PRO A 166 -7.94 4.78 31.85
N VAL A 167 -7.10 5.58 31.21
CA VAL A 167 -6.81 6.93 31.68
C VAL A 167 -7.84 7.88 31.08
N ALA A 168 -8.29 8.86 31.87
CA ALA A 168 -9.17 9.92 31.38
C ALA A 168 -8.49 10.64 30.20
N ALA A 169 -9.09 10.53 29.02
CA ALA A 169 -8.57 11.20 27.84
C ALA A 169 -8.94 12.69 27.87
N LEU A 170 -8.01 13.52 27.42
CA LEU A 170 -8.29 14.92 27.10
C LEU A 170 -9.40 15.02 26.04
N PRO A 171 -10.17 16.11 26.02
CA PRO A 171 -11.12 16.33 24.96
C PRO A 171 -10.38 16.49 23.60
N PRO A 172 -11.00 16.10 22.47
CA PRO A 172 -10.33 16.06 21.18
C PRO A 172 -9.66 17.37 20.76
N ASP A 173 -10.27 18.51 21.04
CA ASP A 173 -9.73 19.85 20.77
C ASP A 173 -8.43 20.13 21.54
N ALA A 174 -8.36 19.73 22.81
CA ALA A 174 -7.14 19.84 23.61
C ALA A 174 -6.02 18.92 23.09
N ILE A 175 -6.38 17.72 22.60
CA ILE A 175 -5.43 16.80 21.95
C ILE A 175 -4.88 17.42 20.67
N LEU A 176 -5.75 17.94 19.80
CA LEU A 176 -5.36 18.59 18.55
C LEU A 176 -4.45 19.79 18.82
N ALA A 177 -4.78 20.62 19.81
CA ALA A 177 -3.95 21.75 20.21
C ALA A 177 -2.58 21.30 20.75
N ALA A 178 -2.52 20.21 21.51
CA ALA A 178 -1.26 19.65 22.00
C ALA A 178 -0.38 19.10 20.87
N ILE A 179 -0.97 18.44 19.88
CA ILE A 179 -0.25 17.93 18.70
C ILE A 179 0.27 19.08 17.84
N ALA A 180 -0.56 20.10 17.57
CA ALA A 180 -0.16 21.26 16.79
C ALA A 180 1.06 21.99 17.37
N ARG A 181 1.19 22.05 18.71
CA ARG A 181 2.38 22.59 19.39
C ARG A 181 3.63 21.72 19.22
N GLN A 182 3.47 20.39 19.18
CA GLN A 182 4.60 19.44 19.11
C GLN A 182 5.08 19.13 17.69
N ALA A 183 4.19 19.28 16.71
CA ALA A 183 4.43 18.97 15.30
C ALA A 183 3.79 20.02 14.37
N PRO A 184 4.36 21.24 14.29
CA PRO A 184 3.83 22.30 13.42
C PRO A 184 3.80 21.87 11.94
N GLY A 185 2.66 22.11 11.28
CA GLY A 185 2.45 21.77 9.86
C GLY A 185 1.89 20.37 9.60
N VAL A 186 1.76 19.53 10.64
CA VAL A 186 1.09 18.23 10.53
C VAL A 186 -0.41 18.42 10.80
N ALA A 187 -1.25 17.97 9.87
CA ALA A 187 -2.69 17.93 10.03
C ALA A 187 -3.13 16.54 10.52
N VAL A 188 -4.10 16.50 11.44
CA VAL A 188 -4.66 15.27 11.99
C VAL A 188 -5.94 14.92 11.25
N ASP A 189 -5.99 13.73 10.66
CA ASP A 189 -7.13 13.21 9.91
C ASP A 189 -8.13 12.49 10.82
N SER A 190 -7.62 11.68 11.74
CA SER A 190 -8.42 10.88 12.66
C SER A 190 -7.70 10.63 13.98
N ILE A 191 -8.48 10.43 15.04
CA ILE A 191 -8.01 9.99 16.36
C ILE A 191 -8.67 8.64 16.66
N ASP A 192 -7.85 7.60 16.73
CA ASP A 192 -8.25 6.25 17.09
C ASP A 192 -8.01 6.02 18.58
N TYR A 193 -9.09 5.94 19.35
CA TYR A 193 -9.05 5.55 20.75
C TYR A 193 -8.85 4.04 20.85
N LEU A 194 -7.68 3.61 21.32
CA LEU A 194 -7.38 2.20 21.49
C LEU A 194 -8.11 1.64 22.72
N GLN A 195 -8.47 0.35 22.68
CA GLN A 195 -9.21 -0.30 23.77
C GLN A 195 -8.52 -0.21 25.14
N SER A 196 -7.18 -0.09 25.18
CA SER A 196 -6.45 0.06 26.43
C SER A 196 -6.71 1.40 27.13
N GLY A 197 -7.17 2.43 26.41
CA GLY A 197 -7.35 3.79 26.94
C GLY A 197 -6.05 4.46 27.42
N ARG A 198 -4.88 3.86 27.14
CA ARG A 198 -3.55 4.34 27.59
C ARG A 198 -2.69 4.88 26.47
N ALA A 199 -3.11 4.65 25.23
CA ALA A 199 -2.52 5.21 24.04
C ALA A 199 -3.65 5.45 23.03
N MET A 200 -3.54 6.51 22.26
CA MET A 200 -4.34 6.70 21.05
C MET A 200 -3.41 6.63 19.84
N ARG A 201 -3.95 6.23 18.69
CA ARG A 201 -3.25 6.37 17.41
C ARG A 201 -3.87 7.55 16.67
N ILE A 202 -3.05 8.38 16.07
CA ILE A 202 -3.52 9.44 15.18
C ILE A 202 -3.11 9.10 13.74
N SER A 203 -4.03 9.35 12.80
CA SER A 203 -3.72 9.42 11.38
C SER A 203 -3.42 10.87 11.05
N VAL A 204 -2.33 11.10 10.32
CA VAL A 204 -1.86 12.46 10.03
C VAL A 204 -1.38 12.61 8.59
N HIS A 205 -1.42 13.83 8.07
CA HIS A 205 -0.79 14.17 6.80
C HIS A 205 0.04 15.45 6.91
N ASP A 206 1.11 15.52 6.12
CA ASP A 206 1.83 16.75 5.80
C ASP A 206 2.14 16.70 4.30
N PRO A 207 1.61 17.64 3.49
CA PRO A 207 1.75 17.58 2.03
C PRO A 207 3.20 17.67 1.54
N ARG A 208 4.14 18.05 2.41
CA ARG A 208 5.58 18.17 2.09
C ARG A 208 6.32 16.84 2.15
N TYR A 209 5.74 15.80 2.77
CA TYR A 209 6.44 14.58 3.11
C TYR A 209 5.67 13.31 2.72
N SER A 210 6.41 12.25 2.41
CA SER A 210 5.83 10.93 2.11
C SER A 210 5.13 10.31 3.32
N LEU A 211 4.09 9.54 3.04
CA LEU A 211 3.23 8.91 4.04
C LEU A 211 3.60 7.44 4.23
N ARG A 212 3.57 6.98 5.49
CA ARG A 212 3.81 5.57 5.84
C ARG A 212 2.65 4.68 5.37
N GLY A 213 1.41 5.15 5.47
CA GLY A 213 0.22 4.45 5.02
C GLY A 213 -0.23 4.86 3.61
N PRO A 214 -1.31 4.25 3.11
CA PRO A 214 -1.85 4.54 1.78
C PRO A 214 -2.46 5.95 1.67
N THR A 215 -2.93 6.50 2.80
CA THR A 215 -3.61 7.81 2.86
C THR A 215 -3.08 8.72 3.97
N SER A 216 -2.35 8.20 4.95
CA SER A 216 -1.87 8.97 6.09
C SER A 216 -0.57 8.39 6.68
N GLY A 217 0.21 9.23 7.34
CA GLY A 217 1.21 8.84 8.33
C GLY A 217 0.56 8.57 9.67
N PHE A 218 1.35 8.12 10.65
CA PHE A 218 0.80 7.71 11.94
C PHE A 218 1.69 8.17 13.10
N ALA A 219 1.06 8.43 14.24
CA ALA A 219 1.77 8.54 15.49
C ALA A 219 0.94 7.98 16.64
N THR A 220 1.63 7.60 17.71
CA THR A 220 0.99 7.21 18.97
C THR A 220 1.04 8.40 19.91
N VAL A 221 -0.06 8.68 20.60
CA VAL A 221 -0.20 9.83 21.50
C VAL A 221 -0.71 9.36 22.87
N ASP A 222 -0.26 10.03 23.92
CA ASP A 222 -0.74 9.83 25.28
C ASP A 222 -2.11 10.51 25.47
N PRO A 223 -3.15 9.77 25.91
CA PRO A 223 -4.50 10.33 26.04
C PRO A 223 -4.69 11.36 27.12
N SER A 224 -3.91 11.32 28.19
CA SER A 224 -4.05 12.25 29.32
C SER A 224 -3.33 13.58 29.11
N THR A 225 -2.31 13.59 28.25
CA THR A 225 -1.44 14.76 28.06
C THR A 225 -1.42 15.29 26.62
N GLY A 226 -1.86 14.50 25.64
CA GLY A 226 -1.72 14.82 24.23
C GLY A 226 -0.28 14.75 23.73
N ARG A 227 0.65 14.18 24.52
CA ARG A 227 2.07 14.05 24.15
C ARG A 227 2.28 12.99 23.08
N ILE A 228 3.03 13.31 22.03
CA ILE A 228 3.44 12.33 21.01
C ILE A 228 4.42 11.35 21.66
N LEU A 229 4.03 10.07 21.73
CA LEU A 229 4.81 8.99 22.29
C LEU A 229 5.87 8.46 21.31
N SER A 230 5.59 8.52 20.00
CA SER A 230 6.55 8.17 18.95
C SER A 230 6.35 8.95 17.68
N ARG A 231 7.48 9.27 17.04
CA ARG A 231 7.57 9.99 15.76
C ARG A 231 8.02 9.09 14.61
N ASP A 232 8.13 7.77 14.83
CA ASP A 232 8.71 6.83 13.88
C ASP A 232 8.02 6.87 12.50
N TYR A 233 6.71 7.14 12.48
CA TYR A 233 5.89 7.23 11.27
C TYR A 233 5.28 8.63 11.06
N LEU A 234 5.75 9.63 11.82
CA LEU A 234 5.28 11.01 11.74
C LEU A 234 5.94 11.69 10.53
N PRO A 235 5.18 12.17 9.53
CA PRO A 235 5.75 12.78 8.32
C PRO A 235 6.75 13.91 8.64
N GLY A 236 7.90 13.90 7.97
CA GLY A 236 8.95 14.92 8.15
C GLY A 236 9.77 14.84 9.43
N GLN A 237 9.42 13.96 10.38
CA GLN A 237 10.06 13.89 11.70
C GLN A 237 10.52 12.47 12.07
N GLN A 238 10.62 11.60 11.07
CA GLN A 238 11.03 10.20 11.24
C GLN A 238 12.56 10.12 11.38
N PRO A 239 13.08 9.17 12.17
CA PRO A 239 14.48 8.79 12.09
C PRO A 239 14.87 8.39 10.65
N ARG A 240 16.12 8.62 10.25
CA ARG A 240 16.60 8.37 8.88
C ARG A 240 16.33 6.94 8.39
N GLY A 241 16.47 5.94 9.26
CA GLY A 241 16.16 4.54 8.90
C GLY A 241 14.68 4.35 8.57
N MET A 242 13.77 4.95 9.35
CA MET A 242 12.33 4.87 9.12
C MET A 242 11.89 5.64 7.88
N SER A 243 12.50 6.79 7.60
CA SER A 243 12.14 7.57 6.41
C SER A 243 12.43 6.81 5.12
N VAL A 244 13.53 6.05 5.06
CA VAL A 244 13.84 5.18 3.91
C VAL A 244 12.76 4.11 3.73
N ILE A 245 12.35 3.41 4.80
CA ILE A 245 11.30 2.39 4.71
C ILE A 245 9.95 3.03 4.32
N THR A 246 9.67 4.24 4.80
CA THR A 246 8.50 5.02 4.36
C THR A 246 8.50 5.30 2.86
N VAL A 247 9.66 5.50 2.23
CA VAL A 247 9.73 5.65 0.76
C VAL A 247 9.27 4.37 0.05
N PHE A 248 9.68 3.18 0.51
CA PHE A 248 9.19 1.93 -0.06
C PHE A 248 7.67 1.80 0.03
N PHE A 249 7.09 2.22 1.17
CA PHE A 249 5.65 2.20 1.37
C PHE A 249 4.94 3.22 0.49
N ALA A 250 5.47 4.44 0.41
CA ALA A 250 4.90 5.48 -0.43
C ALA A 250 4.94 5.12 -1.92
N LEU A 251 6.05 4.51 -2.36
CA LEU A 251 6.19 4.00 -3.72
C LEU A 251 5.24 2.84 -3.99
N HIS A 252 5.08 1.88 -3.08
CA HIS A 252 4.19 0.73 -3.29
C HIS A 252 2.71 1.13 -3.31
N PHE A 253 2.28 1.95 -2.34
CA PHE A 253 0.89 2.39 -2.24
C PHE A 253 0.53 3.52 -3.22
N GLY A 254 1.51 4.19 -3.83
CA GLY A 254 1.27 5.39 -4.62
C GLY A 254 0.67 6.52 -3.76
N SER A 255 1.13 6.68 -2.51
CA SER A 255 0.58 7.65 -1.55
C SER A 255 1.10 9.08 -1.74
N PHE A 256 1.64 9.39 -2.92
CA PHE A 256 2.16 10.70 -3.32
C PHE A 256 1.48 11.18 -4.60
N GLY A 257 1.47 12.49 -4.86
CA GLY A 257 0.91 13.08 -6.09
C GLY A 257 -0.61 12.90 -6.26
N GLY A 258 -1.31 12.38 -5.26
CA GLY A 258 -2.78 12.33 -5.19
C GLY A 258 -3.43 11.41 -6.23
N THR A 259 -4.66 11.77 -6.62
CA THR A 259 -5.47 10.98 -7.56
C THR A 259 -4.78 10.73 -8.92
N PRO A 260 -4.08 11.69 -9.54
CA PRO A 260 -3.37 11.43 -10.80
C PRO A 260 -2.39 10.25 -10.74
N VAL A 261 -1.60 10.16 -9.66
CA VAL A 261 -0.66 9.04 -9.47
C VAL A 261 -1.40 7.73 -9.29
N ARG A 262 -2.49 7.71 -8.53
CA ARG A 262 -3.31 6.51 -8.34
C ARG A 262 -3.93 6.00 -9.65
N VAL A 263 -4.41 6.92 -10.50
CA VAL A 263 -4.92 6.57 -11.83
C VAL A 263 -3.79 6.04 -12.70
N LEU A 264 -2.61 6.67 -12.68
CA LEU A 264 -1.44 6.18 -13.40
C LEU A 264 -1.03 4.77 -12.95
N TYR A 265 -1.02 4.50 -11.65
CA TYR A 265 -0.70 3.19 -11.08
C TYR A 265 -1.70 2.12 -11.53
N LEU A 266 -3.00 2.46 -11.55
CA LEU A 266 -4.03 1.58 -12.09
C LEU A 266 -3.77 1.26 -13.57
N LEU A 267 -3.51 2.28 -14.39
CA LEU A 267 -3.24 2.10 -15.82
C LEU A 267 -1.97 1.28 -16.07
N LEU A 268 -0.89 1.52 -15.31
CA LEU A 268 0.35 0.76 -15.41
C LEU A 268 0.16 -0.69 -14.93
N GLY A 269 -0.64 -0.91 -13.87
CA GLY A 269 -1.01 -2.26 -13.41
C GLY A 269 -1.80 -3.04 -14.46
N LEU A 270 -2.80 -2.41 -15.10
CA LEU A 270 -3.55 -3.00 -16.22
C LEU A 270 -2.65 -3.22 -17.45
N GLY A 271 -1.73 -2.28 -17.72
CA GLY A 271 -0.69 -2.43 -18.74
C GLY A 271 0.19 -3.65 -18.48
N GLY A 272 0.55 -3.90 -17.22
CA GLY A 272 1.23 -5.11 -16.79
C GLY A 272 0.47 -6.39 -17.12
N ALA A 273 -0.83 -6.45 -16.80
CA ALA A 273 -1.66 -7.59 -17.16
C ALA A 273 -1.69 -7.80 -18.69
N ALA A 274 -1.79 -6.72 -19.47
CA ALA A 274 -1.73 -6.77 -20.93
C ALA A 274 -0.35 -7.24 -21.44
N LEU A 275 0.75 -6.88 -20.78
CA LEU A 275 2.09 -7.37 -21.10
C LEU A 275 2.22 -8.87 -20.90
N PHE A 276 1.78 -9.38 -19.76
CA PHE A 276 1.82 -10.83 -19.51
C PHE A 276 0.96 -11.59 -20.53
N TYR A 277 -0.26 -11.14 -20.79
CA TYR A 277 -1.10 -11.75 -21.81
C TYR A 277 -0.46 -11.70 -23.20
N GLY A 278 0.05 -10.53 -23.60
CA GLY A 278 0.66 -10.31 -24.90
C GLY A 278 1.95 -11.09 -25.12
N GLY A 279 2.81 -11.16 -24.10
CA GLY A 279 4.04 -11.94 -24.13
C GLY A 279 3.78 -13.44 -24.27
N ASN A 280 2.82 -13.97 -23.50
CA ASN A 280 2.41 -15.38 -23.60
C ASN A 280 1.87 -15.70 -25.00
N ARG A 281 1.03 -14.83 -25.58
CA ARG A 281 0.51 -15.00 -26.94
C ARG A 281 1.62 -15.03 -27.99
N LEU A 282 2.57 -14.10 -27.91
CA LEU A 282 3.74 -14.05 -28.82
C LEU A 282 4.58 -15.33 -28.69
N TRP A 283 4.81 -15.80 -27.47
CA TRP A 283 5.55 -17.04 -27.21
C TRP A 283 4.85 -18.27 -27.80
N VAL A 284 3.54 -18.43 -27.59
CA VAL A 284 2.77 -19.56 -28.17
C VAL A 284 2.85 -19.56 -29.70
N VAL A 285 2.69 -18.39 -30.33
CA VAL A 285 2.78 -18.28 -31.80
C VAL A 285 4.19 -18.60 -32.30
N ALA A 286 5.21 -18.06 -31.65
CA ALA A 286 6.61 -18.34 -32.02
C ALA A 286 6.96 -19.82 -31.84
N ARG A 287 6.45 -20.46 -30.78
CA ARG A 287 6.64 -21.88 -30.50
C ARG A 287 5.98 -22.76 -31.56
N ARG A 288 4.71 -22.52 -31.90
CA ARG A 288 4.00 -23.26 -32.96
C ARG A 288 4.73 -23.21 -34.30
N ARG A 289 5.24 -22.03 -34.68
CA ARG A 289 6.05 -21.88 -35.91
C ARG A 289 7.34 -22.68 -35.88
N ARG A 290 7.99 -22.80 -34.71
CA ARG A 290 9.17 -23.66 -34.55
C ARG A 290 8.79 -25.13 -34.66
N GLU A 291 7.73 -25.56 -33.99
CA GLU A 291 7.25 -26.95 -34.06
C GLU A 291 6.86 -27.38 -35.49
N GLN A 292 6.23 -26.48 -36.26
CA GLN A 292 5.93 -26.70 -37.69
C GLN A 292 7.21 -26.78 -38.54
N ARG A 293 8.21 -25.91 -38.30
CA ARG A 293 9.50 -25.99 -39.01
C ARG A 293 10.27 -27.26 -38.67
N ASP A 294 10.12 -27.75 -37.45
CA ASP A 294 10.76 -28.97 -36.94
C ASP A 294 9.96 -30.25 -37.28
N GLY A 295 8.84 -30.14 -38.02
CA GLY A 295 8.00 -31.27 -38.45
C GLY A 295 7.28 -32.01 -37.32
N ARG A 296 7.10 -31.37 -36.16
CA ARG A 296 6.43 -31.96 -34.98
C ARG A 296 4.91 -31.77 -35.00
N VAL A 297 4.40 -30.86 -35.84
CA VAL A 297 2.98 -30.54 -36.07
C VAL A 297 2.79 -30.18 -37.53
#